data_AF-A0A359HHR2-F1
#
_entry.id   AF-A0A359HHR2-F1
#
_cell.length_a   1.000
_cell.length_b   1.000
_cell.length_c   1.000
_cell.angle_alpha   90.00
_cell.angle_beta   90.00
_cell.angle_gamma   90.00
#
_symmetry.space_group_name_H-M   'P 1'
#
loop_
_entity.id
_entity.type
_entity.pdbx_description
1 polymer ?
#
loop_
_entity_poly.entity_id
_entity_poly.type
_entity_poly.pdbx_seq_one_letter_code
_entity_poly.pdbx_strand_id
1 'polypeptide(L)'
;LGETAEREPRPRGRSEHNPERYAERYPEPYNEPDFEDEEYPGFEGPKEQRDHKLIRIFPYGVARNRLDQAAKRLGVPILVENDVNQAQVVVTLRTHFRKRQRPIIDAENRGTPIYVLRSNTINQMERFLSGLFNLEPAGPRAHSEEEALRQTQGAVDAVLNGERWVELSPASSYIRRLQHQMARQANLLSYSYGKDPNRRVRIYRE
;
A
#
# COMPACT_ATOMS: atom_id res chain seq x y z
N LEU A 1 22.21 -48.88 -35.14
CA LEU A 1 21.18 -49.38 -34.22
C LEU A 1 21.23 -48.52 -32.98
N GLY A 2 20.27 -47.61 -32.83
CA GLY A 2 20.26 -46.58 -31.81
C GLY A 2 19.01 -45.73 -31.99
N GLU A 3 17.86 -46.35 -31.77
CA GLU A 3 16.53 -45.75 -31.86
C GLU A 3 16.31 -44.77 -30.70
N THR A 4 15.95 -43.53 -31.05
CA THR A 4 15.47 -42.50 -30.15
C THR A 4 13.97 -42.68 -29.93
N ALA A 5 13.56 -43.05 -28.72
CA ALA A 5 12.16 -43.20 -28.33
C ALA A 5 11.55 -41.85 -27.90
N GLU A 6 10.71 -41.27 -28.76
CA GLU A 6 9.78 -40.19 -28.39
C GLU A 6 8.63 -40.77 -27.54
N ARG A 7 8.38 -40.18 -26.37
CA ARG A 7 7.30 -40.58 -25.45
C ARG A 7 6.00 -39.84 -25.80
N GLU A 8 4.98 -40.58 -26.19
CA GLU A 8 3.60 -40.09 -26.28
C GLU A 8 3.01 -39.71 -24.89
N PRO A 9 2.13 -38.70 -24.81
CA PRO A 9 1.45 -38.35 -23.56
C PRO A 9 0.28 -39.29 -23.24
N ARG A 10 0.18 -39.71 -21.97
CA ARG A 10 -0.86 -40.62 -21.45
C ARG A 10 -2.24 -39.93 -21.38
N PRO A 11 -3.35 -40.65 -21.65
CA PRO A 11 -4.70 -40.12 -21.50
C PRO A 11 -5.07 -39.94 -20.02
N ARG A 12 -5.78 -38.85 -19.71
CA ARG A 12 -6.35 -38.60 -18.37
C ARG A 12 -7.50 -39.58 -18.11
N GLY A 13 -7.37 -40.39 -17.06
CA GLY A 13 -8.40 -41.30 -16.60
C GLY A 13 -9.68 -40.55 -16.23
N ARG A 14 -10.80 -40.94 -16.85
CA ARG A 14 -12.15 -40.51 -16.51
C ARG A 14 -12.62 -41.44 -15.40
N SER A 15 -12.68 -40.96 -14.16
CA SER A 15 -13.30 -41.72 -13.08
C SER A 15 -14.80 -41.83 -13.35
N GLU A 16 -15.25 -43.02 -13.74
CA GLU A 16 -16.65 -43.38 -13.88
C GLU A 16 -17.33 -43.26 -12.51
N HIS A 17 -18.17 -42.24 -12.37
CA HIS A 17 -19.02 -42.05 -11.22
C HIS A 17 -20.18 -43.04 -11.37
N ASN A 18 -20.14 -44.17 -10.65
CA ASN A 18 -21.25 -45.12 -10.60
C ASN A 18 -22.30 -44.61 -9.58
N PRO A 19 -23.47 -44.11 -10.03
CA PRO A 19 -24.44 -43.44 -9.18
C PRO A 19 -25.24 -44.40 -8.28
N GLU A 20 -25.21 -45.70 -8.54
CA GLU A 20 -26.06 -46.67 -7.81
C GLU A 20 -25.67 -46.83 -6.33
N ARG A 21 -24.40 -46.55 -5.96
CA ARG A 21 -23.96 -46.65 -4.55
C ARG A 21 -24.44 -45.51 -3.66
N TYR A 22 -24.92 -44.40 -4.23
CA TYR A 22 -25.38 -43.24 -3.43
C TYR A 22 -26.80 -43.43 -2.88
N ALA A 23 -27.61 -44.30 -3.50
CA ALA A 23 -29.03 -44.44 -3.18
C ALA A 23 -29.33 -45.23 -1.90
N GLU A 24 -28.39 -46.01 -1.36
CA GLU A 24 -28.65 -46.87 -0.19
C GLU A 24 -28.43 -46.19 1.18
N ARG A 25 -27.85 -44.97 1.22
CA ARG A 25 -27.48 -44.31 2.48
C ARG A 25 -28.48 -43.25 2.97
N TYR A 26 -29.44 -42.84 2.17
CA TYR A 26 -30.41 -41.81 2.55
C TYR A 26 -31.84 -42.29 2.30
N PRO A 27 -32.56 -42.76 3.33
CA PRO A 27 -34.01 -42.84 3.27
C PRO A 27 -34.58 -41.43 3.47
N GLU A 28 -35.67 -41.14 2.75
CA GLU A 28 -36.52 -39.94 2.72
C GLU A 28 -36.19 -38.90 1.62
N PRO A 29 -37.13 -38.65 0.67
CA PRO A 29 -37.03 -37.53 -0.25
C PRO A 29 -37.22 -36.22 0.53
N TYR A 30 -36.22 -35.35 0.47
CA TYR A 30 -36.33 -33.99 0.97
C TYR A 30 -37.44 -33.30 0.17
N ASN A 31 -38.50 -32.89 0.86
CA ASN A 31 -39.52 -32.03 0.27
C ASN A 31 -38.83 -30.69 -0.01
N GLU A 32 -38.56 -30.37 -1.27
CA GLU A 32 -38.06 -29.06 -1.66
C GLU A 32 -39.12 -28.03 -1.21
N PRO A 33 -38.79 -27.07 -0.32
CA PRO A 33 -39.73 -25.99 -0.06
C PRO A 33 -39.92 -25.22 -1.36
N ASP A 34 -41.17 -24.90 -1.70
CA ASP A 34 -41.52 -24.01 -2.80
C ASP A 34 -40.80 -22.67 -2.60
N PHE A 35 -39.67 -22.50 -3.28
CA PHE A 35 -38.96 -21.23 -3.36
C PHE A 35 -39.78 -20.32 -4.29
N GLU A 36 -40.79 -19.65 -3.72
CA GLU A 36 -41.28 -18.41 -4.31
C GLU A 36 -40.06 -17.49 -4.50
N ASP A 37 -39.97 -16.83 -5.66
CA ASP A 37 -38.86 -15.96 -6.08
C ASP A 37 -38.63 -14.80 -5.09
N GLU A 38 -38.08 -15.08 -3.90
CA GLU A 38 -37.51 -14.08 -3.02
C GLU A 38 -36.15 -13.71 -3.59
N GLU A 39 -36.19 -12.63 -4.36
CA GLU A 39 -35.06 -11.85 -4.84
C GLU A 39 -34.07 -11.62 -3.68
N TYR A 40 -33.05 -12.48 -3.57
CA TYR A 40 -32.03 -12.36 -2.53
C TYR A 40 -31.40 -10.96 -2.63
N PRO A 41 -31.57 -10.07 -1.63
CA PRO A 41 -30.91 -8.78 -1.67
C PRO A 41 -29.42 -9.07 -1.67
N GLY A 42 -28.75 -8.64 -2.75
CA GLY A 42 -27.32 -8.81 -2.93
C GLY A 42 -26.60 -8.43 -1.65
N PHE A 43 -25.78 -9.35 -1.14
CA PHE A 43 -24.97 -9.14 0.06
C PHE A 43 -23.92 -8.06 -0.28
N GLU A 44 -24.31 -6.78 -0.21
CA GLU A 44 -23.36 -5.68 -0.12
C GLU A 44 -22.69 -5.82 1.25
N GLY A 45 -21.56 -6.53 1.27
CA GLY A 45 -20.70 -6.53 2.45
C GLY A 45 -20.45 -5.09 2.91
N PRO A 46 -20.30 -4.84 4.22
CA PRO A 46 -20.20 -3.49 4.74
C PRO A 46 -19.05 -2.76 4.03
N LYS A 47 -19.40 -1.81 3.16
CA LYS A 47 -18.46 -0.79 2.69
C LYS A 47 -18.12 -0.03 3.96
N GLU A 48 -16.97 -0.32 4.55
CA GLU A 48 -16.34 0.58 5.51
C GLU A 48 -16.22 1.93 4.81
N GLN A 49 -17.24 2.77 4.96
CA GLN A 49 -17.18 4.18 4.60
C GLN A 49 -16.21 4.76 5.61
N ARG A 50 -14.92 4.65 5.30
CA ARG A 50 -13.92 5.47 5.94
C ARG A 50 -14.38 6.89 5.67
N ASP A 51 -14.81 7.57 6.73
CA ASP A 51 -15.40 8.92 6.69
C ASP A 51 -14.29 9.92 6.31
N HIS A 52 -13.87 9.87 5.05
CA HIS A 52 -12.87 10.78 4.51
C HIS A 52 -13.55 12.12 4.26
N LYS A 53 -13.07 13.16 4.94
CA LYS A 53 -13.54 14.53 4.69
C LYS A 53 -13.25 14.91 3.23
N LEU A 54 -14.27 15.41 2.52
CA LEU A 54 -14.12 15.94 1.15
C LEU A 54 -13.00 16.99 1.09
N ILE A 55 -12.00 16.78 0.22
CA ILE A 55 -10.88 17.73 0.03
C ILE A 55 -11.00 18.46 -1.31
N ARG A 56 -10.86 19.79 -1.27
CA ARG A 56 -10.88 20.66 -2.46
C ARG A 56 -9.47 20.84 -3.04
N ILE A 57 -9.25 20.38 -4.27
CA ILE A 57 -7.95 20.34 -4.93
C ILE A 57 -7.97 21.19 -6.19
N PHE A 58 -7.00 22.10 -6.34
CA PHE A 58 -6.78 22.84 -7.58
C PHE A 58 -5.61 22.24 -8.37
N PRO A 59 -5.86 21.60 -9.53
CA PRO A 59 -4.81 21.07 -10.38
C PRO A 59 -4.28 22.13 -11.34
N TYR A 60 -2.96 22.31 -11.33
CA TYR A 60 -2.25 23.23 -12.20
C TYR A 60 -1.24 22.49 -13.09
N GLY A 61 -1.52 22.40 -14.38
CA GLY A 61 -0.71 21.61 -15.32
C GLY A 61 -0.80 20.09 -15.10
N VAL A 62 -1.80 19.65 -14.33
CA VAL A 62 -2.13 18.25 -14.05
C VAL A 62 -3.45 17.91 -14.74
N ALA A 63 -3.56 16.69 -15.29
CA ALA A 63 -4.76 16.29 -16.01
C ALA A 63 -5.91 15.97 -15.01
N ARG A 64 -7.00 16.74 -15.08
CA ARG A 64 -8.20 16.60 -14.20
C ARG A 64 -8.77 15.17 -14.24
N ASN A 65 -8.98 14.64 -15.44
CA ASN A 65 -9.48 13.27 -15.64
C ASN A 65 -8.62 12.19 -14.96
N ARG A 66 -7.29 12.36 -14.91
CA ARG A 66 -6.38 11.40 -14.23
C ARG A 66 -6.51 11.51 -12.71
N LEU A 67 -6.73 12.72 -12.19
CA LEU A 67 -6.97 12.95 -10.77
C LEU A 67 -8.32 12.34 -10.33
N ASP A 68 -9.38 12.56 -11.11
CA ASP A 68 -10.70 11.95 -10.87
C ASP A 68 -10.65 10.42 -10.92
N GLN A 69 -9.95 9.85 -11.90
CA GLN A 69 -9.77 8.39 -12.00
C GLN A 69 -9.02 7.83 -10.80
N ALA A 70 -7.93 8.48 -10.37
CA ALA A 70 -7.19 8.07 -9.18
C ALA A 70 -8.05 8.14 -7.91
N ALA A 71 -8.86 9.19 -7.79
CA ALA A 71 -9.76 9.34 -6.65
C ALA A 71 -10.82 8.24 -6.60
N LYS A 72 -11.44 7.92 -7.74
CA LYS A 72 -12.41 6.82 -7.86
C LYS A 72 -11.80 5.47 -7.47
N ARG A 73 -10.56 5.20 -7.90
CA ARG A 73 -9.86 3.95 -7.56
C ARG A 73 -9.55 3.82 -6.07
N LEU A 74 -9.23 4.93 -5.41
CA LEU A 74 -8.94 4.97 -3.98
C LEU A 74 -10.20 5.13 -3.11
N GLY A 75 -11.38 5.32 -3.73
CA GLY A 75 -12.62 5.57 -3.01
C GLY A 75 -12.62 6.88 -2.22
N VAL A 76 -11.82 7.89 -2.63
CA VAL A 76 -11.72 9.16 -1.90
C VAL A 76 -12.65 10.23 -2.41
N PRO A 77 -13.27 11.01 -1.50
CA PRO A 77 -14.04 12.18 -1.88
C PRO A 77 -13.10 13.36 -2.15
N ILE A 78 -12.90 13.69 -3.43
CA ILE A 78 -12.22 14.93 -3.84
C ILE A 78 -13.18 15.84 -4.61
N LEU A 79 -12.96 17.15 -4.51
CA LEU A 79 -13.58 18.15 -5.37
C LEU A 79 -12.50 18.90 -6.15
N VAL A 80 -12.55 18.84 -7.47
CA VAL A 80 -11.54 19.47 -8.33
C VAL A 80 -11.95 20.89 -8.69
N GLU A 81 -11.33 21.87 -8.03
CA GLU A 81 -11.67 23.29 -8.19
C GLU A 81 -11.08 23.92 -9.45
N ASN A 82 -11.71 24.98 -9.94
CA ASN A 82 -11.20 25.83 -11.02
C ASN A 82 -10.49 27.08 -10.53
N ASP A 83 -10.68 27.43 -9.26
CA ASP A 83 -10.08 28.61 -8.63
C ASP A 83 -9.16 28.16 -7.49
N VAL A 84 -7.93 28.68 -7.50
CA VAL A 84 -6.95 28.48 -6.44
C VAL A 84 -7.45 29.01 -5.08
N ASN A 85 -8.29 30.05 -5.09
CA ASN A 85 -8.83 30.67 -3.88
C ASN A 85 -9.81 29.77 -3.12
N GLN A 86 -10.43 28.80 -3.81
CA GLN A 86 -11.42 27.88 -3.24
C GLN A 86 -10.81 26.53 -2.85
N ALA A 87 -9.54 26.31 -3.19
CA ALA A 87 -8.85 25.05 -2.95
C ALA A 87 -8.14 25.02 -1.59
N GLN A 88 -8.18 23.85 -0.96
CA GLN A 88 -7.41 23.55 0.25
C GLN A 88 -6.01 23.06 -0.10
N VAL A 89 -5.83 22.52 -1.31
CA VAL A 89 -4.57 21.96 -1.78
C VAL A 89 -4.36 22.31 -3.24
N VAL A 90 -3.15 22.72 -3.60
CA VAL A 90 -2.75 22.90 -5.00
C VAL A 90 -1.87 21.73 -5.43
N VAL A 91 -2.15 21.14 -6.59
CA VAL A 91 -1.31 20.09 -7.16
C VAL A 91 -0.75 20.54 -8.51
N THR A 92 0.57 20.43 -8.69
CA THR A 92 1.26 20.92 -9.89
C THR A 92 2.36 19.98 -10.32
N LEU A 93 2.83 20.08 -11.57
CA LEU A 93 4.04 19.37 -12.01
C LEU A 93 5.31 20.18 -11.70
N ARG A 94 6.43 19.49 -11.52
CA ARG A 94 7.76 20.12 -11.30
C ARG A 94 8.14 21.17 -12.35
N THR A 95 7.75 20.95 -13.59
CA THR A 95 7.99 21.88 -14.72
C THR A 95 7.25 23.20 -14.54
N HIS A 96 6.03 23.16 -14.02
CA HIS A 96 5.18 24.32 -13.79
C HIS A 96 5.55 25.05 -12.51
N PHE A 97 5.90 24.31 -11.45
CA PHE A 97 6.36 24.87 -10.18
C PHE A 97 7.58 25.80 -10.34
N ARG A 98 8.59 25.37 -11.12
CA ARG A 98 9.82 26.15 -11.35
C ARG A 98 9.59 27.50 -12.03
N LYS A 99 8.51 27.64 -12.79
CA LYS A 99 8.20 28.87 -13.52
C LYS A 99 7.51 29.93 -12.64
N ARG A 100 7.16 29.60 -11.38
CA ARG A 100 6.47 30.49 -10.42
C ARG A 100 5.34 31.30 -11.08
N GLN A 101 4.43 30.62 -11.78
CA GLN A 101 3.32 31.31 -12.44
C GLN A 101 2.30 31.80 -11.40
N ARG A 102 1.44 32.76 -11.77
CA ARG A 102 0.49 33.43 -10.86
C ARG A 102 -0.24 32.46 -9.89
N PRO A 103 -0.83 31.33 -10.33
CA PRO A 103 -1.54 30.44 -9.42
C PRO A 103 -0.64 29.78 -8.34
N ILE A 104 0.66 29.63 -8.61
CA ILE A 104 1.63 29.11 -7.64
C ILE A 104 1.99 30.20 -6.62
N ILE A 105 2.25 31.43 -7.11
CA ILE A 105 2.55 32.58 -6.24
C ILE A 105 1.35 32.88 -5.33
N ASP A 106 0.14 32.87 -5.88
CA ASP A 106 -1.09 33.14 -5.14
C ASP A 106 -1.34 32.10 -4.04
N ALA A 107 -1.04 30.83 -4.32
CA ALA A 107 -1.10 29.75 -3.33
C ALA A 107 -0.01 29.89 -2.25
N GLU A 108 1.23 30.22 -2.64
CA GLU A 108 2.33 30.47 -1.69
C GLU A 108 2.00 31.63 -0.74
N ASN A 109 1.51 32.76 -1.27
CA ASN A 109 1.13 33.94 -0.48
C ASN A 109 0.00 33.67 0.50
N ARG A 110 -0.90 32.73 0.18
CA ARG A 110 -2.02 32.31 1.03
C ARG A 110 -1.67 31.20 2.02
N GLY A 111 -0.47 30.64 1.93
CA GLY A 111 -0.07 29.46 2.72
C GLY A 111 -0.81 28.18 2.33
N THR A 112 -1.44 28.14 1.14
CA THR A 112 -2.09 26.93 0.64
C THR A 112 -1.01 25.91 0.26
N PRO A 113 -1.06 24.67 0.78
CA PRO A 113 -0.03 23.68 0.51
C PRO A 113 0.01 23.31 -0.99
N ILE A 114 1.22 23.31 -1.55
CA ILE A 114 1.49 22.99 -2.96
C ILE A 114 2.21 21.65 -3.07
N TYR A 115 1.57 20.68 -3.70
CA TYR A 115 2.13 19.36 -3.97
C TYR A 115 2.69 19.31 -5.39
N VAL A 116 3.98 18.99 -5.49
CA VAL A 116 4.69 18.94 -6.75
C VAL A 116 4.87 17.50 -7.21
N LEU A 117 4.16 17.10 -8.25
CA LEU A 117 4.24 15.78 -8.85
C LEU A 117 5.41 15.68 -9.84
N ARG A 118 6.00 14.48 -9.91
CA ARG A 118 7.09 14.17 -10.84
C ARG A 118 6.61 13.92 -12.27
N SER A 119 5.40 13.38 -12.42
CA SER A 119 4.82 12.99 -13.70
C SER A 119 3.29 13.13 -13.65
N ASN A 120 2.70 13.34 -14.82
CA ASN A 120 1.26 13.39 -14.99
C ASN A 120 0.68 11.97 -15.19
N THR A 121 0.98 11.01 -14.31
CA THR A 121 0.53 9.60 -14.46
C THR A 121 -0.50 9.25 -13.38
N ILE A 122 -1.43 8.33 -13.68
CA ILE A 122 -2.47 7.91 -12.73
C ILE A 122 -1.85 7.38 -11.43
N ASN A 123 -0.84 6.50 -11.52
CA ASN A 123 -0.13 5.98 -10.34
C ASN A 123 0.50 7.08 -9.47
N GLN A 124 0.89 8.22 -10.06
CA GLN A 124 1.43 9.33 -9.28
C GLN A 124 0.31 10.20 -8.66
N MET A 125 -0.86 10.27 -9.29
CA MET A 125 -2.06 10.86 -8.67
C MET A 125 -2.55 9.99 -7.51
N GLU A 126 -2.57 8.66 -7.68
CA GLU A 126 -2.92 7.71 -6.62
C GLU A 126 -2.00 7.89 -5.41
N ARG A 127 -0.68 7.83 -5.59
CA ARG A 127 0.27 8.06 -4.48
C ARG A 127 0.09 9.42 -3.79
N PHE A 128 -0.25 10.45 -4.55
CA PHE A 128 -0.53 11.78 -3.99
C PHE A 128 -1.80 11.77 -3.14
N LEU A 129 -2.90 11.22 -3.66
CA LEU A 129 -4.17 11.15 -2.96
C LEU A 129 -4.10 10.19 -1.76
N SER A 130 -3.40 9.06 -1.87
CA SER A 130 -3.14 8.16 -0.74
C SER A 130 -2.45 8.87 0.41
N GLY A 131 -1.42 9.67 0.12
CA GLY A 131 -0.71 10.47 1.13
C GLY A 131 -1.55 11.62 1.68
N LEU A 132 -2.39 12.24 0.85
CA LEU A 132 -3.24 13.36 1.26
C LEU A 132 -4.36 12.93 2.22
N PHE A 133 -4.97 11.78 1.95
CA PHE A 133 -6.03 11.21 2.80
C PHE A 133 -5.51 10.22 3.84
N ASN A 134 -4.18 10.09 3.95
CA ASN A 134 -3.50 9.19 4.87
C ASN A 134 -4.01 7.72 4.77
N LEU A 135 -4.43 7.33 3.56
CA LEU A 135 -5.04 6.04 3.22
C LEU A 135 -4.05 4.91 3.11
N GLU A 136 -2.84 5.28 2.71
CA GLU A 136 -1.65 4.55 3.08
C GLU A 136 -0.96 5.43 4.12
N PRO A 137 -0.41 4.87 5.21
CA PRO A 137 0.76 5.48 5.84
C PRO A 137 1.82 5.74 4.76
N ALA A 138 2.78 6.61 4.99
CA ALA A 138 3.43 7.37 3.92
C ALA A 138 4.21 6.56 2.83
N GLY A 139 3.56 5.99 1.82
CA GLY A 139 4.17 5.26 0.68
C GLY A 139 5.16 4.13 1.05
N PRO A 140 5.65 3.34 0.09
CA PRO A 140 6.56 2.22 0.39
C PRO A 140 7.88 2.62 1.05
N ARG A 141 8.21 3.92 1.10
CA ARG A 141 9.46 4.41 1.69
C ARG A 141 9.29 4.92 3.11
N ALA A 142 8.26 5.72 3.38
CA ALA A 142 8.07 6.22 4.75
C ALA A 142 7.29 5.24 5.63
N HIS A 143 6.48 4.32 5.06
CA HIS A 143 6.10 3.09 5.77
C HIS A 143 7.31 2.28 6.21
N SER A 144 8.19 1.95 5.26
CA SER A 144 9.38 1.15 5.57
C SER A 144 10.36 1.87 6.50
N GLU A 145 10.35 3.21 6.52
CA GLU A 145 11.09 3.99 7.51
C GLU A 145 10.47 3.88 8.90
N GLU A 146 9.17 4.18 9.04
CA GLU A 146 8.48 4.07 10.33
C GLU A 146 8.53 2.64 10.89
N GLU A 147 8.31 1.64 10.05
CA GLU A 147 8.42 0.22 10.43
C GLU A 147 9.85 -0.12 10.89
N ALA A 148 10.88 0.36 10.17
CA ALA A 148 12.26 0.13 10.55
C ALA A 148 12.63 0.84 11.86
N LEU A 149 12.11 2.05 12.12
CA LEU A 149 12.32 2.77 13.37
C LEU A 149 11.58 2.09 14.54
N ARG A 150 10.34 1.65 14.34
CA ARG A 150 9.59 0.86 15.33
C ARG A 150 10.29 -0.47 15.66
N GLN A 151 10.79 -1.18 14.65
CA GLN A 151 11.59 -2.39 14.86
C GLN A 151 12.84 -2.10 15.67
N THR A 152 13.51 -0.97 15.39
CA THR A 152 14.71 -0.55 16.13
C THR A 152 14.40 -0.27 17.59
N GLN A 153 13.29 0.42 17.87
CA GLN A 153 12.86 0.67 19.24
C GLN A 153 12.63 -0.64 19.99
N GLY A 154 11.88 -1.57 19.41
CA GLY A 154 11.65 -2.89 20.02
C GLY A 154 12.95 -3.69 20.23
N ALA A 155 13.92 -3.58 19.32
CA ALA A 155 15.23 -4.21 19.48
C ALA A 155 16.05 -3.59 20.61
N VAL A 156 16.04 -2.26 20.75
CA VAL A 156 16.68 -1.55 21.86
C VAL A 156 16.06 -2.02 23.18
N ASP A 157 14.72 -2.04 23.27
CA ASP A 157 14.01 -2.46 24.47
C ASP A 157 14.32 -3.92 24.81
N ALA A 158 14.37 -4.83 23.83
CA ALA A 158 14.74 -6.23 24.06
C ALA A 158 16.16 -6.39 24.62
N VAL A 159 17.14 -5.66 24.08
CA VAL A 159 18.53 -5.68 24.56
C VAL A 159 18.62 -5.12 25.99
N LEU A 160 17.90 -4.03 26.28
CA LEU A 160 17.81 -3.47 27.64
C LEU A 160 17.15 -4.45 28.62
N ASN A 161 16.14 -5.20 28.17
CA ASN A 161 15.44 -6.21 28.97
C ASN A 161 16.23 -7.51 29.21
N GLY A 162 17.42 -7.67 28.61
CA GLY A 162 18.31 -8.78 28.91
C GLY A 162 18.89 -9.48 27.70
N GLU A 163 18.43 -9.15 26.49
CA GLU A 163 18.96 -9.83 25.32
C GLU A 163 20.39 -9.41 25.01
N ARG A 164 21.23 -10.40 24.67
CA ARG A 164 22.64 -10.15 24.40
C ARG A 164 22.82 -9.29 23.15
N TRP A 165 22.03 -9.56 22.12
CA TRP A 165 22.03 -8.80 20.87
C TRP A 165 20.73 -9.02 20.10
N VAL A 166 20.37 -8.05 19.27
CA VAL A 166 19.23 -8.15 18.34
C VAL A 166 19.66 -7.67 16.96
N GLU A 167 19.29 -8.43 15.93
CA GLU A 167 19.53 -8.08 14.53
C GLU A 167 18.28 -7.49 13.90
N LEU A 168 18.45 -6.38 13.20
CA LEU A 168 17.39 -5.70 12.47
C LEU A 168 17.29 -6.20 11.02
N SER A 169 16.16 -5.90 10.38
CA SER A 169 15.98 -6.16 8.95
C SER A 169 16.99 -5.37 8.10
N PRO A 170 17.36 -5.87 6.90
CA PRO A 170 18.15 -5.10 5.94
C PRO A 170 17.50 -3.75 5.63
N ALA A 171 18.30 -2.68 5.67
CA ALA A 171 17.79 -1.33 5.52
C ALA A 171 18.75 -0.46 4.71
N SER A 172 18.25 0.61 4.10
CA SER A 172 19.08 1.56 3.34
C SER A 172 20.10 2.29 4.24
N SER A 173 21.14 2.87 3.64
CA SER A 173 22.18 3.61 4.38
C SER A 173 21.63 4.71 5.29
N TYR A 174 20.61 5.44 4.84
CA TYR A 174 19.95 6.48 5.62
C TYR A 174 19.28 5.92 6.87
N ILE A 175 18.51 4.83 6.73
CA ILE A 175 17.82 4.18 7.85
C ILE A 175 18.84 3.61 8.83
N ARG A 176 19.86 2.88 8.37
CA ARG A 176 20.92 2.34 9.26
C ARG A 176 21.59 3.43 10.10
N ARG A 177 21.77 4.64 9.55
CA ARG A 177 22.30 5.79 10.31
C ARG A 177 21.37 6.19 11.46
N LEU A 178 20.06 6.26 11.22
CA LEU A 178 19.08 6.52 12.27
C LEU A 178 19.06 5.40 13.32
N GLN A 179 19.14 4.14 12.89
CA GLN A 179 19.19 2.98 13.78
C GLN A 179 20.41 3.03 14.71
N HIS A 180 21.59 3.33 14.16
CA HIS A 180 22.80 3.54 14.95
C HIS A 180 22.66 4.72 15.94
N GLN A 181 22.01 5.81 15.51
CA GLN A 181 21.76 6.96 16.39
C GLN A 181 20.84 6.58 17.56
N MET A 182 19.76 5.83 17.32
CA MET A 182 18.85 5.35 18.37
C MET A 182 19.57 4.41 19.36
N ALA A 183 20.36 3.45 18.86
CA ALA A 183 21.16 2.58 19.71
C ALA A 183 22.13 3.38 20.58
N ARG A 184 22.81 4.39 20.00
CA ARG A 184 23.71 5.27 20.75
C ARG A 184 22.99 6.11 21.80
N GLN A 185 21.79 6.62 21.52
CA GLN A 185 20.96 7.34 22.49
C GLN A 185 20.58 6.48 23.69
N ALA A 186 20.42 5.17 23.48
CA ALA A 186 20.19 4.19 24.54
C ALA A 186 21.47 3.65 25.19
N ASN A 187 22.65 4.23 24.87
CA ASN A 187 23.97 3.76 25.32
C ASN A 187 24.28 2.30 24.94
N LEU A 188 23.77 1.83 23.80
CA LEU A 188 24.02 0.49 23.28
C LEU A 188 25.06 0.51 22.14
N LEU A 189 25.83 -0.57 22.03
CA LEU A 189 26.76 -0.78 20.93
C LEU A 189 26.00 -1.25 19.68
N SER A 190 26.44 -0.81 18.51
CA SER A 190 25.79 -1.20 17.25
C SER A 190 26.79 -1.34 16.10
N TYR A 191 26.64 -2.39 15.30
CA TYR A 191 27.49 -2.69 14.15
C TYR A 191 26.66 -3.05 12.92
N SER A 192 27.13 -2.60 11.75
CA SER A 192 26.50 -2.89 10.47
C SER A 192 27.18 -4.09 9.78
N TYR A 193 26.42 -5.13 9.47
CA TYR A 193 26.89 -6.36 8.82
C TYR A 193 26.29 -6.56 7.42
N GLY A 194 27.04 -7.24 6.55
CA GLY A 194 26.62 -7.55 5.18
C GLY A 194 27.02 -6.50 4.14
N LYS A 195 26.62 -6.73 2.88
CA LYS A 195 26.84 -5.82 1.74
C LYS A 195 25.51 -5.23 1.28
N ASP A 196 25.53 -3.97 0.84
CA ASP A 196 24.36 -3.34 0.24
C ASP A 196 23.89 -4.17 -0.98
N PRO A 197 22.58 -4.38 -1.16
CA PRO A 197 21.44 -3.81 -0.41
C PRO A 197 21.02 -4.60 0.84
N ASN A 198 21.59 -5.78 1.10
CA ASN A 198 21.20 -6.68 2.20
C ASN A 198 21.90 -6.37 3.53
N ARG A 199 22.49 -5.18 3.65
CA ARG A 199 23.25 -4.74 4.83
C ARG A 199 22.30 -4.32 5.95
N ARG A 200 22.60 -4.76 7.17
CA ARG A 200 21.72 -4.67 8.34
C ARG A 200 22.49 -4.24 9.58
N VAL A 201 21.78 -3.70 10.57
CA VAL A 201 22.37 -3.29 11.86
C VAL A 201 22.06 -4.33 12.91
N ARG A 202 23.05 -4.63 13.76
CA ARG A 202 22.88 -5.44 14.96
C ARG A 202 23.25 -4.60 16.18
N ILE A 203 22.38 -4.63 17.18
CA ILE A 203 22.50 -3.89 18.44
C ILE A 203 22.92 -4.88 19.53
N TYR A 204 23.82 -4.46 20.41
CA TYR A 204 24.44 -5.30 21.44
C TYR A 204 24.32 -4.63 22.81
N ARG A 205 24.23 -5.46 23.85
CA ARG A 205 24.49 -5.07 25.24
C ARG A 205 26.00 -5.09 25.49
N GLU A 206 26.50 -4.09 26.21
CA GLU A 206 27.90 -4.02 26.67
C GLU A 206 28.27 -5.26 27.51
#